data_AF-A0A2V9IP69-F1
#
_entry.id   AF-A0A2V9IP69-F1
#
_cell.length_a   1.000
_cell.length_b   1.000
_cell.length_c   1.000
_cell.angle_alpha   90.00
_cell.angle_beta   90.00
_cell.angle_gamma   90.00
#
_symmetry.space_group_name_H-M   'P 1'
#
loop_
_entity.id
_entity.type
_entity.pdbx_description
1 polymer ?
#
loop_
_entity_poly.entity_id
_entity_poly.type
_entity_poly.pdbx_seq_one_letter_code
_entity_poly.pdbx_strand_id
1 'polypeptide(L)'
;MLAKYPKLISQIPPGTIVVPWGYDATVYEPYWAPFASLPIPKIIATGVSIWNSIAPDFDVTFSNIDSFLEVGRPHGILGVINTIWTDDILVLMRPAFPGIAYGAAAAWQRDPMNREHFFDNYARAVYPAPFSAEVAAGLKALTVAETHLSAALGEETSRHLWDPPFAAPHLARLRSHREDLRQARLEAEQAQEHLSQALRLGGDHFSLADFLLEARMLDYAGLRNIYALEIADIWQQMGSRPKSEDVNFYLSMETASHDHSRTAEPGNNSVKVRRRVSAMVELTAPAESIREWIPRRRYAAAARVLCPRLLKRTAGSSDVATAPMRLRNRPGGLSIEVSGSGFRPSACLSGTPADGGSED
;
A
#
# COMPACT_ATOMS: atom_id res chain seq x y z
N MET A 1 1.42 23.19 -12.15
CA MET A 1 2.00 22.14 -13.03
C MET A 1 2.09 22.68 -14.45
N LEU A 2 3.12 22.30 -15.23
CA LEU A 2 3.45 22.89 -16.55
C LEU A 2 2.30 22.85 -17.57
N ALA A 3 1.43 21.84 -17.51
CA ALA A 3 0.22 21.75 -18.34
C ALA A 3 -0.68 23.01 -18.30
N LYS A 4 -0.80 23.67 -17.14
CA LYS A 4 -1.57 24.93 -17.00
C LYS A 4 -0.88 26.15 -17.62
N TYR A 5 0.39 26.02 -18.04
CA TYR A 5 1.20 27.08 -18.62
C TYR A 5 2.00 26.59 -19.84
N PRO A 6 1.35 26.24 -20.97
CA PRO A 6 2.04 25.67 -22.14
C PRO A 6 3.19 26.53 -22.68
N LYS A 7 3.15 27.85 -22.48
CA LYS A 7 4.23 28.79 -22.84
C LYS A 7 5.56 28.56 -22.11
N LEU A 8 5.56 27.82 -21.00
CA LEU A 8 6.77 27.43 -20.26
C LEU A 8 7.40 26.13 -20.77
N ILE A 9 6.70 25.37 -21.62
CA ILE A 9 7.18 24.08 -22.14
C ILE A 9 8.43 24.27 -23.02
N SER A 10 8.49 25.36 -23.80
CA SER A 10 9.68 25.72 -24.60
C SER A 10 10.88 26.17 -23.75
N GLN A 11 10.69 26.36 -22.44
CA GLN A 11 11.74 26.74 -21.48
C GLN A 11 12.25 25.54 -20.67
N ILE A 12 11.72 24.33 -20.92
CA ILE A 12 12.22 23.10 -20.30
C ILE A 12 13.68 22.89 -20.69
N PRO A 13 14.63 22.76 -19.75
CA PRO A 13 16.05 22.59 -20.07
C PRO A 13 16.31 21.34 -20.92
N PRO A 14 17.23 21.40 -21.91
CA PRO A 14 17.68 20.23 -22.65
C PRO A 14 18.15 19.11 -21.71
N GLY A 15 17.78 17.86 -22.02
CA GLY A 15 18.09 16.70 -21.18
C GLY A 15 17.08 16.43 -20.05
N THR A 16 16.06 17.27 -19.86
CA THR A 16 14.97 16.99 -18.90
C THR A 16 14.11 15.82 -19.38
N ILE A 17 13.88 14.84 -18.51
CA ILE A 17 12.82 13.85 -18.66
C ILE A 17 11.58 14.38 -17.93
N VAL A 18 10.46 14.52 -18.63
CA VAL A 18 9.19 14.97 -18.02
C VAL A 18 8.47 13.78 -17.41
N VAL A 19 7.85 13.99 -16.24
CA VAL A 19 7.01 12.98 -15.57
C VAL A 19 5.56 13.46 -15.46
N PRO A 20 4.72 13.23 -16.50
CA PRO A 20 3.27 13.39 -16.40
C PRO A 20 2.73 12.36 -15.41
N TRP A 21 1.89 12.80 -14.47
CA TRP A 21 1.28 11.94 -13.46
C TRP A 21 -0.23 12.10 -13.41
N GLY A 22 -0.91 11.05 -12.99
CA GLY A 22 -2.37 10.95 -12.94
C GLY A 22 -2.77 9.60 -12.34
N TYR A 23 -3.74 9.61 -11.43
CA TYR A 23 -4.09 8.46 -10.59
C TYR A 23 -5.53 7.98 -10.77
N ASP A 24 -6.20 8.47 -11.81
CA ASP A 24 -7.50 8.05 -12.30
C ASP A 24 -7.46 7.92 -13.84
N ALA A 25 -8.37 7.12 -14.38
CA ALA A 25 -8.53 6.81 -15.81
C ALA A 25 -9.00 7.99 -16.69
N THR A 26 -9.31 9.15 -16.11
CA THR A 26 -9.62 10.39 -16.88
C THR A 26 -8.63 11.52 -16.60
N VAL A 27 -8.05 11.54 -15.40
CA VAL A 27 -7.23 12.65 -14.88
C VAL A 27 -5.90 12.83 -15.63
N TYR A 28 -5.43 11.83 -16.40
CA TYR A 28 -4.19 11.99 -17.18
C TYR A 28 -4.32 12.96 -18.35
N GLU A 29 -5.48 13.14 -19.00
CA GLU A 29 -5.61 13.97 -20.21
C GLU A 29 -5.01 15.38 -20.05
N PRO A 30 -5.41 16.20 -19.04
CA PRO A 30 -4.85 17.53 -18.86
C PRO A 30 -3.35 17.53 -18.55
N TYR A 31 -2.79 16.45 -18.00
CA TYR A 31 -1.38 16.37 -17.62
C TYR A 31 -0.49 15.72 -18.68
N TRP A 32 -1.05 14.89 -19.56
CA TRP A 32 -0.36 14.16 -20.63
C TRP A 32 -0.44 14.87 -21.98
N ALA A 33 -1.65 15.27 -22.41
CA ALA A 33 -1.90 15.79 -23.75
C ALA A 33 -0.99 16.97 -24.17
N PRO A 34 -0.63 17.92 -23.27
CA PRO A 34 0.30 19.00 -23.61
C PRO A 34 1.72 18.53 -23.99
N PHE A 35 2.11 17.31 -23.60
CA PHE A 35 3.44 16.76 -23.84
C PHE A 35 3.46 15.65 -24.90
N ALA A 36 2.33 14.99 -25.17
CA ALA A 36 2.22 13.79 -25.99
C ALA A 36 3.04 13.86 -27.29
N SER A 37 2.83 14.90 -28.11
CA SER A 37 3.50 15.09 -29.41
C SER A 37 4.86 15.80 -29.38
N LEU A 38 5.39 16.14 -28.20
CA LEU A 38 6.66 16.87 -28.08
C LEU A 38 7.87 15.94 -28.13
N PRO A 39 9.01 16.37 -28.72
CA PRO A 39 10.26 15.59 -28.77
C PRO A 39 11.04 15.60 -27.44
N ILE A 40 10.34 15.69 -26.31
CA ILE A 40 10.91 15.65 -24.96
C ILE A 40 10.72 14.23 -24.42
N PRO A 41 11.75 13.58 -23.85
CA PRO A 41 11.58 12.25 -23.26
C PRO A 41 10.60 12.29 -22.08
N LYS A 42 9.72 11.28 -21.98
CA LYS A 42 8.74 11.17 -20.88
C LYS A 42 8.81 9.82 -20.19
N ILE A 43 8.54 9.80 -18.89
CA ILE A 43 8.18 8.61 -18.12
C ILE A 43 6.81 8.93 -17.51
N ILE A 44 5.79 8.09 -17.66
CA ILE A 44 4.49 8.34 -17.02
C ILE A 44 4.50 7.85 -15.58
N ALA A 45 3.74 8.50 -14.69
CA ALA A 45 3.57 8.07 -13.31
C ALA A 45 2.10 7.74 -13.01
N THR A 46 1.85 6.45 -12.79
CA THR A 46 0.58 5.86 -12.35
C THR A 46 0.63 5.66 -10.82
N GLY A 47 -0.40 5.10 -10.19
CA GLY A 47 -0.31 4.80 -8.76
C GLY A 47 -1.23 3.70 -8.28
N VAL A 48 -0.79 3.01 -7.21
CA VAL A 48 -1.64 2.09 -6.43
C VAL A 48 -2.52 2.92 -5.49
N SER A 49 -3.83 2.83 -5.70
CA SER A 49 -4.85 3.61 -4.97
C SER A 49 -5.04 3.11 -3.55
N ILE A 50 -4.16 3.56 -2.65
CA ILE A 50 -4.13 3.16 -1.24
C ILE A 50 -3.98 4.33 -0.27
N TRP A 51 -3.54 5.51 -0.73
CA TRP A 51 -2.96 6.56 0.12
C TRP A 51 -3.90 7.23 1.12
N ASN A 52 -5.22 7.18 0.87
CA ASN A 52 -6.27 7.63 1.80
C ASN A 52 -7.41 6.59 1.92
N SER A 53 -7.16 5.33 1.55
CA SER A 53 -8.17 4.27 1.57
C SER A 53 -7.93 3.30 2.73
N ILE A 54 -8.98 2.56 3.13
CA ILE A 54 -8.86 1.52 4.16
C ILE A 54 -8.14 0.29 3.59
N ALA A 55 -8.45 -0.07 2.36
CA ALA A 55 -7.75 -1.09 1.58
C ALA A 55 -7.33 -0.51 0.20
N PRO A 56 -6.45 -1.17 -0.57
CA PRO A 56 -6.18 -0.75 -1.94
C PRO A 56 -7.43 -0.90 -2.82
N ASP A 57 -7.87 0.16 -3.50
CA ASP A 57 -8.84 0.04 -4.59
C ASP A 57 -8.08 -0.40 -5.86
N PHE A 58 -8.11 -1.71 -6.11
CA PHE A 58 -7.45 -2.29 -7.27
C PHE A 58 -8.17 -1.99 -8.59
N ASP A 59 -9.48 -1.72 -8.61
CA ASP A 59 -10.18 -1.37 -9.84
C ASP A 59 -9.75 0.01 -10.33
N VAL A 60 -9.68 1.01 -9.44
CA VAL A 60 -9.11 2.32 -9.73
C VAL A 60 -7.62 2.20 -10.09
N THR A 61 -6.85 1.37 -9.37
CA THR A 61 -5.43 1.12 -9.66
C THR A 61 -5.22 0.55 -11.07
N PHE A 62 -5.94 -0.51 -11.43
CA PHE A 62 -5.80 -1.18 -12.72
C PHE A 62 -6.31 -0.28 -13.86
N SER A 63 -7.39 0.47 -13.61
CA SER A 63 -7.92 1.46 -14.56
C SER A 63 -6.92 2.59 -14.83
N ASN A 64 -6.33 3.19 -13.79
CA ASN A 64 -5.36 4.27 -13.98
C ASN A 64 -4.06 3.77 -14.66
N ILE A 65 -3.61 2.55 -14.37
CA ILE A 65 -2.42 1.96 -15.00
C ILE A 65 -2.65 1.69 -16.49
N ASP A 66 -3.73 1.00 -16.84
CA ASP A 66 -3.98 0.59 -18.21
C ASP A 66 -4.25 1.78 -19.12
N SER A 67 -5.12 2.70 -18.72
CA SER A 67 -5.50 3.84 -19.55
C SER A 67 -4.33 4.81 -19.77
N PHE A 68 -3.46 5.00 -18.77
CA PHE A 68 -2.27 5.84 -18.94
C PHE A 68 -1.20 5.15 -19.82
N LEU A 69 -1.07 3.82 -19.74
CA LEU A 69 -0.26 3.04 -20.67
C LEU A 69 -0.80 3.09 -22.11
N GLU A 70 -2.12 2.99 -22.28
CA GLU A 70 -2.80 3.06 -23.58
C GLU A 70 -2.50 4.38 -24.31
N VAL A 71 -2.65 5.52 -23.63
CA VAL A 71 -2.34 6.84 -24.24
C VAL A 71 -0.85 7.15 -24.29
N GLY A 72 -0.04 6.54 -23.43
CA GLY A 72 1.41 6.78 -23.34
C GLY A 72 2.22 6.03 -24.40
N ARG A 73 1.94 4.74 -24.60
CA ARG A 73 2.71 3.84 -25.48
C ARG A 73 2.87 4.35 -26.93
N PRO A 74 1.82 4.86 -27.62
CA PRO A 74 1.95 5.35 -29.01
C PRO A 74 2.92 6.52 -29.18
N HIS A 75 3.23 7.24 -28.10
CA HIS A 75 4.09 8.44 -28.11
C HIS A 75 5.51 8.18 -27.61
N GLY A 76 5.92 6.91 -27.47
CA GLY A 76 7.30 6.54 -27.16
C GLY A 76 7.75 6.93 -25.74
N ILE A 77 6.90 6.72 -24.74
CA ILE A 77 7.30 6.83 -23.32
C ILE A 77 8.48 5.89 -23.02
N LEU A 78 9.41 6.34 -22.17
CA LEU A 78 10.58 5.56 -21.75
C LEU A 78 10.24 4.45 -20.74
N GLY A 79 9.09 4.56 -20.07
CA GLY A 79 8.66 3.63 -19.03
C GLY A 79 7.56 4.20 -18.15
N VAL A 80 7.28 3.48 -17.05
CA VAL A 80 6.26 3.82 -16.04
C VAL A 80 6.91 3.87 -14.66
N ILE A 81 6.54 4.86 -13.86
CA ILE A 81 6.74 4.89 -12.40
C ILE A 81 5.41 4.48 -11.77
N ASN A 82 5.37 3.32 -11.12
CA ASN A 82 4.22 2.93 -10.31
C ASN A 82 4.39 3.55 -8.91
N THR A 83 3.65 4.62 -8.62
CA THR A 83 3.75 5.33 -7.33
C THR A 83 2.93 4.63 -6.25
N ILE A 84 3.39 4.76 -5.00
CA ILE A 84 2.66 4.37 -3.81
C ILE A 84 2.77 5.55 -2.86
N TRP A 85 1.67 6.24 -2.66
CA TRP A 85 1.57 7.35 -1.71
C TRP A 85 1.09 6.82 -0.35
N THR A 86 1.44 7.52 0.72
CA THR A 86 1.19 7.09 2.11
C THR A 86 0.73 8.32 2.91
N ASP A 87 -0.30 8.98 2.41
CA ASP A 87 -0.74 10.30 2.87
C ASP A 87 -1.52 10.20 4.20
N ASP A 88 -2.24 9.09 4.40
CA ASP A 88 -2.88 8.71 5.66
C ASP A 88 -1.95 7.83 6.53
N ILE A 89 -2.11 7.95 7.86
CA ILE A 89 -1.39 7.15 8.86
C ILE A 89 -1.85 5.69 8.95
N LEU A 90 -3.02 5.37 8.37
CA LEU A 90 -3.60 4.02 8.36
C LEU A 90 -3.08 3.14 7.21
N VAL A 91 -2.35 3.70 6.24
CA VAL A 91 -1.89 2.98 5.03
C VAL A 91 -0.96 1.82 5.38
N LEU A 92 -1.35 0.60 4.98
CA LEU A 92 -0.53 -0.60 5.09
C LEU A 92 0.24 -0.84 3.78
N MET A 93 1.57 -0.97 3.86
CA MET A 93 2.39 -1.06 2.64
C MET A 93 2.36 -2.43 1.94
N ARG A 94 2.05 -3.51 2.67
CA ARG A 94 2.06 -4.87 2.11
C ARG A 94 0.86 -5.11 1.18
N PRO A 95 -0.35 -4.63 1.52
CA PRO A 95 -1.49 -4.68 0.62
C PRO A 95 -1.32 -3.98 -0.73
N ALA A 96 -0.39 -3.03 -0.87
CA ALA A 96 -0.08 -2.45 -2.18
C ALA A 96 0.54 -3.45 -3.19
N PHE A 97 1.10 -4.58 -2.74
CA PHE A 97 1.92 -5.49 -3.57
C PHE A 97 1.23 -6.07 -4.83
N PRO A 98 -0.07 -6.43 -4.84
CA PRO A 98 -0.77 -6.81 -6.07
C PRO A 98 -0.81 -5.65 -7.08
N GLY A 99 -1.03 -4.42 -6.64
CA GLY A 99 -0.99 -3.22 -7.49
C GLY A 99 0.41 -2.91 -8.04
N ILE A 100 1.46 -3.14 -7.22
CA ILE A 100 2.86 -3.07 -7.68
C ILE A 100 3.11 -4.09 -8.79
N ALA A 101 2.71 -5.35 -8.56
CA ALA A 101 2.89 -6.45 -9.51
C ALA A 101 2.10 -6.22 -10.81
N TYR A 102 0.88 -5.67 -10.71
CA TYR A 102 0.09 -5.27 -11.87
C TYR A 102 0.81 -4.24 -12.72
N GLY A 103 1.25 -3.11 -12.14
CA GLY A 103 1.96 -2.07 -12.89
C GLY A 103 3.29 -2.53 -13.48
N ALA A 104 4.01 -3.40 -12.78
CA ALA A 104 5.24 -4.00 -13.29
C ALA A 104 4.99 -4.91 -14.50
N ALA A 105 3.99 -5.81 -14.42
CA ALA A 105 3.60 -6.68 -15.52
C ALA A 105 3.05 -5.88 -16.71
N ALA A 106 2.11 -4.97 -16.45
CA ALA A 106 1.47 -4.11 -17.44
C ALA A 106 2.47 -3.25 -18.22
N ALA A 107 3.53 -2.76 -17.57
CA ALA A 107 4.61 -2.02 -18.23
C ALA A 107 5.48 -2.93 -19.11
N TRP A 108 5.79 -4.15 -18.65
CA TRP A 108 6.72 -5.08 -19.32
C TRP A 108 6.12 -5.76 -20.56
N GLN A 109 4.83 -6.10 -20.53
CA GLN A 109 4.18 -6.77 -21.64
C GLN A 109 3.67 -5.79 -22.73
N ARG A 110 3.36 -6.33 -23.92
CA ARG A 110 2.81 -5.56 -25.05
C ARG A 110 1.30 -5.42 -24.96
N ASP A 111 0.62 -6.53 -24.70
CA ASP A 111 -0.84 -6.62 -24.78
C ASP A 111 -1.47 -6.17 -23.45
N PRO A 112 -2.76 -5.78 -23.43
CA PRO A 112 -3.44 -5.41 -22.19
C PRO A 112 -3.40 -6.51 -21.13
N MET A 113 -3.40 -6.13 -19.86
CA MET A 113 -3.49 -7.07 -18.74
C MET A 113 -4.86 -7.76 -18.72
N ASN A 114 -4.89 -9.06 -18.45
CA ASN A 114 -6.13 -9.77 -18.15
C ASN A 114 -6.51 -9.49 -16.67
N ARG A 115 -7.39 -8.50 -16.45
CA ARG A 115 -7.89 -8.14 -15.10
C ARG A 115 -8.67 -9.27 -14.44
N GLU A 116 -9.54 -9.95 -15.18
CA GLU A 116 -10.44 -11.02 -14.68
C GLU A 116 -9.67 -12.13 -13.95
N HIS A 117 -8.54 -12.57 -14.51
CA HIS A 117 -7.69 -13.59 -13.93
C HIS A 117 -6.46 -13.04 -13.20
N PHE A 118 -6.34 -11.73 -13.00
CA PHE A 118 -5.14 -11.13 -12.41
C PHE A 118 -4.87 -11.67 -11.01
N PHE A 119 -5.86 -11.62 -10.10
CA PHE A 119 -5.66 -12.09 -8.73
C PHE A 119 -5.40 -13.60 -8.64
N ASP A 120 -5.99 -14.42 -9.52
CA ASP A 120 -5.75 -15.86 -9.55
C ASP A 120 -4.30 -16.17 -9.97
N ASN A 121 -3.77 -15.39 -10.91
CA ASN A 121 -2.40 -15.52 -11.40
C ASN A 121 -1.37 -14.94 -10.41
N TYR A 122 -1.64 -13.76 -9.85
CA TYR A 122 -0.84 -13.14 -8.80
C TYR A 122 -0.74 -14.06 -7.58
N ALA A 123 -1.88 -14.55 -7.09
CA ALA A 123 -1.88 -15.38 -5.89
C ALA A 123 -1.18 -16.72 -6.13
N ARG A 124 -1.32 -17.33 -7.32
CA ARG A 124 -0.56 -18.56 -7.68
C ARG A 124 0.94 -18.34 -7.80
N ALA A 125 1.39 -17.12 -8.14
CA ALA A 125 2.80 -16.77 -8.24
C ALA A 125 3.44 -16.44 -6.88
N VAL A 126 2.69 -15.83 -5.96
CA VAL A 126 3.17 -15.40 -4.64
C VAL A 126 2.95 -16.46 -3.55
N TYR A 127 1.88 -17.24 -3.65
CA TYR A 127 1.43 -18.17 -2.62
C TYR A 127 1.38 -19.62 -3.14
N PRO A 128 1.91 -20.59 -2.37
CA PRO A 128 1.67 -22.02 -2.63
C PRO A 128 0.19 -22.41 -2.64
N ALA A 129 -0.12 -23.48 -3.37
CA ALA A 129 -1.36 -24.23 -3.17
C ALA A 129 -1.33 -24.94 -1.80
N PRO A 130 -2.48 -25.13 -1.12
CA PRO A 130 -3.84 -24.85 -1.59
C PRO A 130 -4.32 -23.40 -1.36
N PHE A 131 -3.66 -22.62 -0.51
CA PHE A 131 -4.19 -21.33 -0.05
C PHE A 131 -4.14 -20.20 -1.09
N SER A 132 -3.42 -20.34 -2.20
CA SER A 132 -3.45 -19.36 -3.29
C SER A 132 -4.84 -19.07 -3.87
N ALA A 133 -5.73 -20.07 -3.91
CA ALA A 133 -7.12 -19.86 -4.35
C ALA A 133 -7.91 -19.00 -3.37
N GLU A 134 -7.75 -19.26 -2.06
CA GLU A 134 -8.36 -18.47 -0.99
C GLU A 134 -7.85 -17.02 -1.01
N VAL A 135 -6.55 -16.81 -1.22
CA VAL A 135 -6.00 -15.44 -1.31
C VAL A 135 -6.53 -14.71 -2.55
N ALA A 136 -6.66 -15.39 -3.69
CA ALA A 136 -7.25 -14.77 -4.89
C ALA A 136 -8.71 -14.33 -4.68
N ALA A 137 -9.53 -15.18 -4.05
CA ALA A 137 -10.91 -14.86 -3.70
C ALA A 137 -10.99 -13.73 -2.66
N GLY A 138 -10.14 -13.77 -1.63
CA GLY A 138 -10.05 -12.74 -0.60
C GLY A 138 -9.66 -11.36 -1.15
N LEU A 139 -8.71 -11.30 -2.10
CA LEU A 139 -8.32 -10.05 -2.75
C LEU A 139 -9.43 -9.48 -3.66
N LYS A 140 -10.17 -10.34 -4.36
CA LYS A 140 -11.34 -9.93 -5.16
C LYS A 140 -12.40 -9.29 -4.27
N ALA A 141 -12.83 -9.98 -3.21
CA ALA A 141 -13.84 -9.48 -2.28
C ALA A 141 -13.37 -8.20 -1.54
N LEU A 142 -12.08 -8.13 -1.15
CA LEU A 142 -11.50 -6.94 -0.52
C LEU A 142 -11.62 -5.68 -1.41
N THR A 143 -11.33 -5.80 -2.71
CA THR A 143 -11.42 -4.64 -3.62
C THR A 143 -12.87 -4.19 -3.80
N VAL A 144 -13.80 -5.13 -4.00
CA VAL A 144 -15.22 -4.81 -4.17
C VAL A 144 -15.80 -4.16 -2.90
N ALA A 145 -15.34 -4.58 -1.72
CA ALA A 145 -15.70 -3.96 -0.45
C ALA A 145 -15.21 -2.50 -0.31
N GLU A 146 -13.95 -2.19 -0.67
CA GLU A 146 -13.44 -0.81 -0.70
C GLU A 146 -14.20 0.04 -1.73
N THR A 147 -14.44 -0.48 -2.94
CA THR A 147 -15.16 0.25 -4.00
C THR A 147 -16.60 0.58 -3.58
N HIS A 148 -17.34 -0.35 -2.95
CA HIS A 148 -18.66 -0.04 -2.38
C HIS A 148 -18.60 0.96 -1.20
N LEU A 149 -17.58 0.86 -0.33
CA LEU A 149 -17.42 1.81 0.76
C LEU A 149 -17.09 3.22 0.26
N SER A 150 -16.26 3.33 -0.78
CA SER A 150 -15.93 4.57 -1.49
C SER A 150 -17.17 5.16 -2.17
N ALA A 151 -18.01 4.34 -2.81
CA ALA A 151 -19.30 4.79 -3.32
C ALA A 151 -20.19 5.35 -2.18
N ALA A 152 -20.22 4.69 -1.03
CA ALA A 152 -21.05 5.07 0.11
C ALA A 152 -20.60 6.34 0.84
N LEU A 153 -19.28 6.54 1.02
CA LEU A 153 -18.72 7.62 1.86
C LEU A 153 -18.13 8.77 1.02
N GLY A 154 -17.53 8.43 -0.12
CA GLY A 154 -16.65 9.30 -0.91
C GLY A 154 -15.26 8.67 -1.05
N GLU A 155 -14.43 9.28 -1.89
CA GLU A 155 -12.98 9.04 -1.85
C GLU A 155 -12.43 9.32 -0.44
N GLU A 156 -11.24 8.80 -0.12
CA GLU A 156 -10.61 8.98 1.19
C GLU A 156 -11.32 8.21 2.35
N THR A 157 -11.73 6.96 2.10
CA THR A 157 -12.48 6.11 3.05
C THR A 157 -11.83 5.98 4.43
N SER A 158 -10.49 6.03 4.53
CA SER A 158 -9.76 5.99 5.81
C SER A 158 -10.03 7.22 6.68
N ARG A 159 -10.26 8.39 6.05
CA ARG A 159 -10.57 9.65 6.74
C ARG A 159 -12.02 9.67 7.22
N HIS A 160 -12.93 9.16 6.41
CA HIS A 160 -14.36 9.06 6.73
C HIS A 160 -14.68 8.15 7.95
N LEU A 161 -13.73 7.32 8.41
CA LEU A 161 -13.80 6.64 9.72
C LEU A 161 -13.94 7.61 10.91
N TRP A 162 -13.38 8.82 10.78
CA TRP A 162 -13.29 9.81 11.85
C TRP A 162 -14.40 10.86 11.81
N ASP A 163 -15.22 10.87 10.75
CA ASP A 163 -16.29 11.85 10.57
C ASP A 163 -17.34 11.79 11.69
N PRO A 164 -17.94 12.93 12.10
CA PRO A 164 -19.01 12.94 13.09
C PRO A 164 -20.22 12.11 12.59
N PRO A 165 -20.52 10.95 13.19
CA PRO A 165 -21.42 9.96 12.57
C PRO A 165 -22.87 10.43 12.45
N PHE A 166 -23.26 11.45 13.23
CA PHE A 166 -24.60 12.03 13.24
C PHE A 166 -24.70 13.40 12.57
N ALA A 167 -23.67 13.85 11.82
CA ALA A 167 -23.75 15.09 11.06
C ALA A 167 -24.85 14.99 9.99
N ALA A 168 -25.70 16.01 9.87
CA ALA A 168 -26.85 15.97 8.96
C ALA A 168 -26.48 15.71 7.48
N PRO A 169 -25.41 16.29 6.89
CA PRO A 169 -24.97 15.95 5.54
C PRO A 169 -24.49 14.49 5.42
N HIS A 170 -23.81 13.97 6.44
CA HIS A 170 -23.34 12.58 6.50
C HIS A 170 -24.53 11.62 6.48
N LEU A 171 -25.46 11.78 7.42
CA LEU A 171 -26.68 10.97 7.51
C LEU A 171 -27.53 11.05 6.22
N ALA A 172 -27.56 12.20 5.55
CA ALA A 172 -28.24 12.34 4.26
C ALA A 172 -27.56 11.49 3.17
N ARG A 173 -26.22 11.48 3.11
CA ARG A 173 -25.46 10.60 2.20
C ARG A 173 -25.69 9.13 2.53
N LEU A 174 -25.54 8.71 3.78
CA LEU A 174 -25.72 7.30 4.18
C LEU A 174 -27.12 6.77 3.84
N ARG A 175 -28.16 7.61 3.90
CA ARG A 175 -29.53 7.24 3.48
C ARG A 175 -29.65 6.91 1.99
N SER A 176 -28.93 7.63 1.13
CA SER A 176 -28.90 7.37 -0.31
C SER A 176 -28.05 6.15 -0.68
N HIS A 177 -27.11 5.74 0.19
CA HIS A 177 -26.13 4.68 -0.06
C HIS A 177 -26.25 3.48 0.90
N ARG A 178 -27.46 3.19 1.41
CA ARG A 178 -27.68 2.04 2.32
C ARG A 178 -27.27 0.70 1.70
N GLU A 179 -27.54 0.51 0.42
CA GLU A 179 -27.22 -0.74 -0.28
C GLU A 179 -25.70 -0.87 -0.49
N ASP A 180 -25.00 0.20 -0.86
CA ASP A 180 -23.54 0.23 -0.96
C ASP A 180 -22.89 -0.12 0.38
N LEU A 181 -23.35 0.48 1.49
CA LEU A 181 -22.89 0.12 2.84
C LEU A 181 -23.11 -1.35 3.17
N ARG A 182 -24.26 -1.92 2.76
CA ARG A 182 -24.61 -3.33 3.01
C ARG A 182 -23.70 -4.27 2.20
N GLN A 183 -23.45 -3.95 0.93
CA GLN A 183 -22.58 -4.74 0.06
C GLN A 183 -21.11 -4.64 0.49
N ALA A 184 -20.63 -3.44 0.87
CA ALA A 184 -19.30 -3.26 1.44
C ALA A 184 -19.04 -4.18 2.63
N ARG A 185 -20.05 -4.36 3.51
CA ARG A 185 -19.94 -5.32 4.63
C ARG A 185 -19.92 -6.78 4.17
N LEU A 186 -20.82 -7.21 3.28
CA LEU A 186 -20.86 -8.61 2.82
C LEU A 186 -19.59 -9.03 2.08
N GLU A 187 -19.03 -8.14 1.26
CA GLU A 187 -17.76 -8.40 0.57
C GLU A 187 -16.58 -8.35 1.54
N ALA A 188 -16.60 -7.46 2.53
CA ALA A 188 -15.60 -7.46 3.60
C ALA A 188 -15.66 -8.73 4.47
N GLU A 189 -16.85 -9.26 4.77
CA GLU A 189 -17.07 -10.54 5.46
C GLU A 189 -16.56 -11.73 4.62
N GLN A 190 -16.84 -11.75 3.31
CA GLN A 190 -16.28 -12.75 2.39
C GLN A 190 -14.75 -12.70 2.32
N ALA A 191 -14.17 -11.50 2.22
CA ALA A 191 -12.72 -11.31 2.25
C ALA A 191 -12.12 -11.83 3.58
N GLN A 192 -12.76 -11.53 4.71
CA GLN A 192 -12.34 -12.04 6.02
C GLN A 192 -12.35 -13.57 6.09
N GLU A 193 -13.37 -14.24 5.56
CA GLU A 193 -13.46 -15.70 5.61
C GLU A 193 -12.38 -16.35 4.74
N HIS A 194 -12.23 -15.92 3.49
CA HIS A 194 -11.20 -16.42 2.58
C HIS A 194 -9.78 -16.18 3.11
N LEU A 195 -9.46 -14.97 3.59
CA LEU A 195 -8.14 -14.66 4.15
C LEU A 195 -7.89 -15.42 5.47
N SER A 196 -8.92 -15.64 6.29
CA SER A 196 -8.82 -16.49 7.47
C SER A 196 -8.62 -17.96 7.11
N GLN A 197 -9.27 -18.46 6.06
CA GLN A 197 -9.08 -19.82 5.56
C GLN A 197 -7.67 -20.02 4.98
N ALA A 198 -7.14 -19.05 4.23
CA ALA A 198 -5.76 -19.06 3.76
C ALA A 198 -4.75 -19.17 4.92
N LEU A 199 -4.97 -18.41 6.00
CA LEU A 199 -4.17 -18.50 7.23
C LEU A 199 -4.32 -19.85 7.94
N ARG A 200 -5.54 -20.42 8.03
CA ARG A 200 -5.80 -21.75 8.62
C ARG A 200 -5.12 -22.88 7.83
N LEU A 201 -4.99 -22.72 6.51
CA LEU A 201 -4.30 -23.65 5.61
C LEU A 201 -2.76 -23.52 5.64
N GLY A 202 -2.20 -22.71 6.54
CA GLY A 202 -0.75 -22.52 6.70
C GLY A 202 -0.16 -21.35 5.91
N GLY A 203 -1.01 -20.44 5.40
CA GLY A 203 -0.58 -19.20 4.77
C GLY A 203 0.23 -18.30 5.71
N ASP A 204 1.21 -17.61 5.13
CA ASP A 204 2.12 -16.74 5.89
C ASP A 204 1.36 -15.57 6.55
N HIS A 205 1.53 -15.46 7.87
CA HIS A 205 0.92 -14.39 8.65
C HIS A 205 1.51 -13.02 8.31
N PHE A 206 2.79 -12.95 7.90
CA PHE A 206 3.43 -11.68 7.58
C PHE A 206 2.77 -11.05 6.35
N SER A 207 2.46 -11.81 5.29
CA SER A 207 1.74 -11.33 4.10
C SER A 207 0.22 -11.19 4.29
N LEU A 208 -0.45 -12.12 4.96
CA LEU A 208 -1.92 -12.18 4.96
C LEU A 208 -2.59 -11.44 6.13
N ALA A 209 -1.88 -11.10 7.20
CA ALA A 209 -2.48 -10.43 8.36
C ALA A 209 -2.93 -8.99 8.05
N ASP A 210 -2.23 -8.27 7.17
CA ASP A 210 -2.55 -6.89 6.78
C ASP A 210 -3.87 -6.87 5.99
N PHE A 211 -4.00 -7.68 4.93
CA PHE A 211 -5.26 -7.81 4.18
C PHE A 211 -6.44 -8.20 5.07
N LEU A 212 -6.22 -9.09 6.06
CA LEU A 212 -7.27 -9.48 7.01
C LEU A 212 -7.61 -8.35 8.01
N LEU A 213 -6.68 -7.44 8.29
CA LEU A 213 -6.93 -6.24 9.08
C LEU A 213 -7.75 -5.22 8.27
N GLU A 214 -7.39 -4.98 7.00
CA GLU A 214 -8.14 -4.11 6.10
C GLU A 214 -9.58 -4.60 5.90
N ALA A 215 -9.77 -5.89 5.61
CA ALA A 215 -11.10 -6.50 5.50
C ALA A 215 -11.96 -6.30 6.77
N ARG A 216 -11.35 -6.31 7.96
CA ARG A 216 -12.04 -6.00 9.23
C ARG A 216 -12.33 -4.52 9.40
N MET A 217 -11.45 -3.65 8.91
CA MET A 217 -11.65 -2.21 8.96
C MET A 217 -12.76 -1.77 8.00
N LEU A 218 -12.88 -2.39 6.82
CA LEU A 218 -13.98 -2.19 5.87
C LEU A 218 -15.34 -2.60 6.45
N ASP A 219 -15.44 -3.81 6.99
CA ASP A 219 -16.65 -4.29 7.66
C ASP A 219 -17.04 -3.36 8.84
N TYR A 220 -16.08 -3.01 9.69
CA TYR A 220 -16.29 -2.05 10.79
C TYR A 220 -16.74 -0.67 10.29
N ALA A 221 -16.19 -0.16 9.18
CA ALA A 221 -16.58 1.11 8.59
C ALA A 221 -18.04 1.06 8.10
N GLY A 222 -18.42 -0.01 7.41
CA GLY A 222 -19.81 -0.24 7.00
C GLY A 222 -20.75 -0.34 8.20
N LEU A 223 -20.39 -1.16 9.21
CA LEU A 223 -21.17 -1.39 10.42
C LEU A 223 -21.43 -0.09 11.19
N ARG A 224 -20.37 0.69 11.44
CA ARG A 224 -20.43 1.99 12.11
C ARG A 224 -21.41 2.94 11.43
N ASN A 225 -21.40 3.01 10.09
CA ASN A 225 -22.24 3.92 9.33
C ASN A 225 -23.71 3.43 9.26
N ILE A 226 -23.95 2.13 9.10
CA ILE A 226 -25.30 1.54 9.20
C ILE A 226 -25.90 1.81 10.59
N TYR A 227 -25.14 1.59 11.65
CA TYR A 227 -25.58 1.83 13.03
C TYR A 227 -25.83 3.30 13.34
N ALA A 228 -24.97 4.21 12.86
CA ALA A 228 -25.21 5.65 12.98
C ALA A 228 -26.55 6.06 12.34
N LEU A 229 -26.87 5.45 11.20
CA LEU A 229 -28.12 5.70 10.49
C LEU A 229 -29.34 5.09 11.19
N GLU A 230 -29.26 3.84 11.65
CA GLU A 230 -30.36 3.20 12.41
C GLU A 230 -30.67 3.96 13.70
N ILE A 231 -29.63 4.37 14.46
CA ILE A 231 -29.79 5.21 15.66
C ILE A 231 -30.46 6.54 15.30
N ALA A 232 -30.03 7.21 14.23
CA ALA A 232 -30.63 8.47 13.80
C ALA A 232 -32.10 8.33 13.38
N ASP A 233 -32.45 7.23 12.70
CA ASP A 233 -33.83 6.95 12.29
C ASP A 233 -34.73 6.62 13.51
N ILE A 234 -34.22 5.90 14.52
CA ILE A 234 -34.91 5.66 15.80
C ILE A 234 -35.24 6.98 16.52
N TRP A 235 -34.26 7.89 16.65
CA TRP A 235 -34.48 9.22 17.23
C TRP A 235 -35.46 10.07 16.41
N GLN A 236 -35.46 9.93 15.09
CA GLN A 236 -36.42 10.63 14.23
C GLN A 236 -37.86 10.11 14.40
N GLN A 237 -38.05 8.80 14.57
CA GLN A 237 -39.35 8.18 14.82
C GLN A 237 -39.94 8.57 16.20
N MET A 238 -39.08 8.78 17.19
CA MET A 238 -39.44 9.25 18.53
C MET A 238 -40.03 10.68 18.56
N GLY A 239 -39.80 11.50 17.53
CA GLY A 239 -40.34 12.84 17.40
C GLY A 239 -39.75 13.86 18.38
N SER A 240 -40.34 15.07 18.44
CA SER A 240 -39.80 16.20 19.21
C SER A 240 -40.16 16.20 20.71
N ARG A 241 -40.99 15.24 21.15
CA ARG A 241 -41.43 15.06 22.55
C ARG A 241 -41.63 13.58 22.87
N PRO A 242 -40.57 12.75 22.86
CA PRO A 242 -40.68 11.33 23.20
C PRO A 242 -41.05 11.14 24.68
N LYS A 243 -41.65 10.00 25.02
CA LYS A 243 -41.87 9.64 26.43
C LYS A 243 -40.54 9.25 27.08
N SER A 244 -40.41 9.53 28.37
CA SER A 244 -39.26 9.09 29.17
C SER A 244 -39.09 7.57 29.18
N GLU A 245 -40.19 6.82 29.11
CA GLU A 245 -40.21 5.35 29.01
C GLU A 245 -39.56 4.88 27.70
N ASP A 246 -39.97 5.44 26.56
CA ASP A 246 -39.42 5.11 25.23
C ASP A 246 -37.92 5.43 25.17
N VAL A 247 -37.52 6.62 25.65
CA VAL A 247 -36.11 7.05 25.71
C VAL A 247 -35.28 6.10 26.59
N ASN A 248 -35.77 5.75 27.78
CA ASN A 248 -35.06 4.83 28.68
C ASN A 248 -34.96 3.42 28.11
N PHE A 249 -35.99 2.93 27.42
CA PHE A 249 -35.98 1.65 26.74
C PHE A 249 -34.89 1.61 25.65
N TYR A 250 -34.89 2.59 24.74
CA TYR A 250 -33.90 2.65 23.66
C TYR A 250 -32.48 2.85 24.20
N LEU A 251 -32.26 3.73 25.18
CA LEU A 251 -30.93 3.91 25.78
C LEU A 251 -30.43 2.65 26.51
N SER A 252 -31.31 1.90 27.17
CA SER A 252 -30.94 0.65 27.84
C SER A 252 -30.58 -0.43 26.83
N MET A 253 -31.42 -0.63 25.81
CA MET A 253 -31.17 -1.57 24.71
C MET A 253 -29.87 -1.21 23.96
N GLU A 254 -29.60 0.08 23.74
CA GLU A 254 -28.40 0.53 23.03
C GLU A 254 -27.12 0.43 23.86
N THR A 255 -27.19 0.33 25.19
CA THR A 255 -26.01 0.25 26.09
C THR A 255 -25.81 -1.13 26.75
N ALA A 256 -26.78 -2.04 26.65
CA ALA A 256 -26.69 -3.39 27.18
C ALA A 256 -25.71 -4.26 26.39
N SER A 257 -24.54 -4.54 26.98
CA SER A 257 -23.48 -5.35 26.34
C SER A 257 -23.87 -6.82 26.08
N HIS A 258 -24.92 -7.34 26.73
CA HIS A 258 -25.46 -8.67 26.49
C HIS A 258 -26.35 -8.75 25.24
N ASP A 259 -26.85 -7.60 24.77
CA ASP A 259 -27.82 -7.53 23.66
C ASP A 259 -27.14 -7.32 22.29
N HIS A 260 -25.79 -7.39 22.24
CA HIS A 260 -24.99 -7.07 21.04
C HIS A 260 -25.37 -5.70 20.44
N SER A 261 -25.58 -4.72 21.32
CA SER A 261 -26.16 -3.44 20.96
C SER A 261 -25.29 -2.61 20.01
N ARG A 262 -25.91 -1.69 19.26
CA ARG A 262 -25.25 -0.93 18.18
C ARG A 262 -24.14 -0.01 18.70
N THR A 263 -24.15 0.36 19.98
CA THR A 263 -23.05 1.10 20.60
C THR A 263 -22.02 0.20 21.29
N ALA A 264 -22.41 -0.99 21.75
CA ALA A 264 -21.50 -1.93 22.42
C ALA A 264 -20.66 -2.75 21.43
N GLU A 265 -21.21 -3.18 20.28
CA GLU A 265 -20.46 -3.95 19.28
C GLU A 265 -19.25 -3.20 18.70
N PRO A 266 -19.37 -1.94 18.25
CA PRO A 266 -18.21 -1.15 17.83
C PRO A 266 -17.16 -1.02 18.95
N GLY A 267 -17.59 -0.91 20.20
CA GLY A 267 -16.70 -0.93 21.37
C GLY A 267 -15.96 -2.25 21.55
N ASN A 268 -16.65 -3.39 21.42
CA ASN A 268 -16.07 -4.71 21.64
C ASN A 268 -15.15 -5.15 20.50
N ASN A 269 -15.51 -4.83 19.25
CA ASN A 269 -14.65 -5.03 18.08
C ASN A 269 -13.46 -4.07 18.08
N SER A 270 -13.63 -2.79 18.43
CA SER A 270 -12.49 -1.85 18.54
C SER A 270 -11.50 -2.22 19.65
N VAL A 271 -11.92 -2.91 20.74
CA VAL A 271 -11.00 -3.48 21.74
C VAL A 271 -10.17 -4.66 21.16
N LYS A 272 -10.76 -5.51 20.32
CA LYS A 272 -10.03 -6.59 19.63
C LYS A 272 -9.08 -6.03 18.55
N VAL A 273 -9.51 -5.02 17.80
CA VAL A 273 -8.66 -4.32 16.82
C VAL A 273 -7.52 -3.58 17.53
N ARG A 274 -7.79 -2.88 18.65
CA ARG A 274 -6.76 -2.26 19.51
C ARG A 274 -5.66 -3.24 19.91
N ARG A 275 -5.98 -4.51 20.24
CA ARG A 275 -4.95 -5.51 20.59
C ARG A 275 -3.99 -5.87 19.45
N ARG A 276 -4.36 -5.67 18.18
CA ARG A 276 -3.45 -5.81 17.03
C ARG A 276 -2.80 -4.48 16.63
N VAL A 277 -3.55 -3.37 16.66
CA VAL A 277 -3.01 -2.03 16.38
C VAL A 277 -1.98 -1.59 17.43
N SER A 278 -2.18 -1.88 18.72
CA SER A 278 -1.16 -1.60 19.76
C SER A 278 0.15 -2.35 19.53
N ALA A 279 0.12 -3.58 19.02
CA ALA A 279 1.32 -4.33 18.65
C ALA A 279 2.04 -3.75 17.40
N MET A 280 1.33 -2.95 16.60
CA MET A 280 1.88 -2.23 15.45
C MET A 280 2.35 -0.81 15.82
N VAL A 281 1.75 -0.19 16.84
CA VAL A 281 2.19 1.07 17.45
C VAL A 281 3.47 0.91 18.27
N GLU A 282 3.78 -0.31 18.77
CA GLU A 282 5.12 -0.62 19.31
C GLU A 282 6.25 -0.54 18.25
N LEU A 283 5.92 -0.43 16.95
CA LEU A 283 6.88 -0.21 15.86
C LEU A 283 6.97 1.26 15.39
N THR A 284 6.20 2.19 15.97
CA THR A 284 6.23 3.63 15.61
C THR A 284 6.81 4.53 16.71
N ALA A 285 7.54 3.96 17.68
CA ALA A 285 8.32 4.73 18.64
C ALA A 285 9.44 5.55 17.95
N PRO A 286 9.75 6.78 18.42
CA PRO A 286 10.72 7.66 17.78
C PRO A 286 12.14 7.08 17.74
N ALA A 287 12.88 7.45 16.69
CA ALA A 287 14.02 6.70 16.12
C ALA A 287 15.32 6.59 16.95
N GLU A 288 15.31 6.86 18.26
CA GLU A 288 16.54 6.85 19.09
C GLU A 288 16.83 5.51 19.80
N SER A 289 15.84 4.63 19.98
CA SER A 289 16.00 3.37 20.75
C SER A 289 16.55 2.17 19.95
N ILE A 290 16.57 2.22 18.61
CA ILE A 290 16.90 1.07 17.75
C ILE A 290 18.38 0.63 17.84
N ARG A 291 19.27 1.44 18.42
CA ARG A 291 20.72 1.12 18.49
C ARG A 291 21.11 0.03 19.49
N GLU A 292 20.28 -0.31 20.47
CA GLU A 292 20.68 -1.25 21.54
C GLU A 292 20.05 -2.65 21.46
N TRP A 293 19.08 -2.90 20.56
CA TRP A 293 18.21 -4.08 20.66
C TRP A 293 18.20 -5.08 19.49
N ILE A 294 19.35 -5.36 18.88
CA ILE A 294 19.54 -6.58 18.06
C ILE A 294 20.92 -7.24 18.30
N PRO A 295 20.98 -8.42 18.95
CA PRO A 295 22.19 -9.24 18.97
C PRO A 295 22.54 -9.75 17.56
N ARG A 296 23.71 -9.35 17.05
CA ARG A 296 24.21 -9.55 15.65
C ARG A 296 24.33 -11.00 15.12
N ARG A 297 23.80 -12.02 15.81
CA ARG A 297 24.07 -13.45 15.50
C ARG A 297 23.10 -14.12 14.52
N ARG A 298 21.94 -13.54 14.18
CA ARG A 298 20.94 -14.21 13.32
C ARG A 298 21.01 -13.90 11.82
N TYR A 299 21.58 -12.77 11.38
CA TYR A 299 21.74 -12.48 9.94
C TYR A 299 22.88 -13.28 9.27
N ALA A 300 23.90 -13.71 10.01
CA ALA A 300 25.02 -14.48 9.48
C ALA A 300 24.66 -15.93 9.05
N ALA A 301 23.51 -16.46 9.50
CA ALA A 301 23.04 -17.79 9.14
C ALA A 301 22.33 -17.79 7.78
N ALA A 302 21.45 -16.82 7.52
CA ALA A 302 20.70 -16.72 6.26
C ALA A 302 21.63 -16.45 5.06
N ALA A 303 22.64 -15.59 5.23
CA ALA A 303 23.61 -15.28 4.18
C ALA A 303 24.50 -16.47 3.76
N ARG A 304 24.64 -17.51 4.61
CA ARG A 304 25.43 -18.72 4.30
C ARG A 304 24.69 -19.74 3.43
N VAL A 305 23.36 -19.67 3.35
CA VAL A 305 22.55 -20.65 2.60
C VAL A 305 22.32 -20.20 1.15
N LEU A 306 22.34 -18.89 0.88
CA LEU A 306 21.94 -18.33 -0.42
C LEU A 306 23.10 -17.95 -1.38
N CYS A 307 24.37 -18.02 -0.95
CA CYS A 307 25.52 -17.67 -1.80
C CYS A 307 26.82 -18.45 -1.46
N PRO A 308 27.04 -19.65 -2.01
CA PRO A 308 28.24 -20.45 -1.73
C PRO A 308 29.57 -19.88 -2.27
N ARG A 309 29.54 -18.87 -3.15
CA ARG A 309 30.73 -18.38 -3.90
C ARG A 309 31.37 -17.08 -3.38
N LEU A 310 30.85 -16.46 -2.31
CA LEU A 310 31.33 -15.15 -1.82
C LEU A 310 32.17 -15.17 -0.53
N LEU A 311 32.61 -16.35 -0.06
CA LEU A 311 33.47 -16.48 1.13
C LEU A 311 34.69 -17.40 0.91
N LYS A 312 35.70 -16.88 0.20
CA LYS A 312 37.11 -17.21 0.46
C LYS A 312 37.83 -15.92 0.86
N ARG A 313 38.53 -15.96 2.00
CA ARG A 313 39.18 -14.83 2.72
C ARG A 313 38.18 -13.88 3.40
N THR A 314 38.38 -13.41 4.63
CA THR A 314 39.46 -13.68 5.60
C THR A 314 38.92 -13.52 7.03
N ALA A 315 39.35 -14.38 7.96
CA ALA A 315 39.23 -14.12 9.38
C ALA A 315 40.42 -13.26 9.85
N GLY A 316 40.19 -12.23 10.67
CA GLY A 316 41.28 -11.42 11.24
C GLY A 316 40.78 -10.13 11.90
N SER A 317 41.22 -9.92 13.14
CA SER A 317 41.18 -8.68 13.96
C SER A 317 39.87 -7.87 14.01
N SER A 318 39.26 -7.91 15.20
CA SER A 318 38.58 -6.77 15.80
C SER A 318 39.51 -5.55 15.88
N ASP A 319 39.02 -4.37 15.51
CA ASP A 319 39.11 -3.12 16.29
C ASP A 319 38.33 -2.00 15.59
N VAL A 320 37.46 -1.30 16.32
CA VAL A 320 36.73 -0.11 15.82
C VAL A 320 37.06 1.05 16.73
N ALA A 321 38.01 1.88 16.30
CA ALA A 321 38.24 3.19 16.88
C ALA A 321 37.21 4.20 16.35
N THR A 322 36.51 4.88 17.24
CA THR A 322 35.57 5.97 16.90
C THR A 322 36.32 7.29 16.72
N ALA A 323 36.12 7.96 15.59
CA ALA A 323 36.63 9.31 15.33
C ALA A 323 35.45 10.26 14.98
N PRO A 324 35.34 11.46 15.61
CA PRO A 324 34.21 12.35 15.40
C PRO A 324 34.38 13.24 14.17
N MET A 325 33.36 13.28 13.30
CA MET A 325 33.31 14.13 12.11
C MET A 325 32.83 15.55 12.49
N ARG A 326 33.60 16.59 12.18
CA ARG A 326 33.18 18.01 12.33
C ARG A 326 32.94 18.65 10.97
N LEU A 327 31.72 19.10 10.73
CA LEU A 327 31.37 19.95 9.59
C LEU A 327 31.82 21.40 9.86
N ARG A 328 32.40 22.05 8.84
CA ARG A 328 32.58 23.51 8.78
C ARG A 328 31.99 24.03 7.47
N ASN A 329 31.19 25.08 7.58
CA ASN A 329 30.45 25.65 6.47
C ASN A 329 31.30 26.73 5.76
N ARG A 330 31.35 26.71 4.42
CA ARG A 330 31.88 27.80 3.58
C ARG A 330 31.01 27.95 2.33
N PRO A 331 30.83 29.18 1.81
CA PRO A 331 29.97 29.42 0.65
C PRO A 331 30.66 28.97 -0.65
N GLY A 332 30.00 28.09 -1.40
CA GLY A 332 30.47 27.62 -2.72
C GLY A 332 30.82 26.13 -2.79
N GLY A 333 29.79 25.26 -2.66
CA GLY A 333 29.91 23.83 -2.95
C GLY A 333 30.25 22.94 -1.75
N LEU A 334 29.63 21.75 -1.72
CA LEU A 334 29.91 20.71 -0.72
C LEU A 334 30.97 19.76 -1.29
N SER A 335 32.14 19.66 -0.66
CA SER A 335 33.16 18.66 -0.98
C SER A 335 33.48 17.80 0.23
N ILE A 336 33.62 16.49 0.00
CA ILE A 336 34.01 15.50 1.01
C ILE A 336 35.42 15.04 0.66
N GLU A 337 36.41 15.48 1.44
CA GLU A 337 37.75 14.89 1.40
C GLU A 337 37.86 13.79 2.44
N VAL A 338 38.34 12.61 2.01
CA VAL A 338 38.78 11.52 2.89
C VAL A 338 40.29 11.39 2.71
N SER A 339 41.06 11.73 3.74
CA SER A 339 42.50 11.54 3.74
C SER A 339 42.84 10.07 4.04
N GLY A 340 43.30 9.34 3.03
CA GLY A 340 43.72 7.94 3.14
C GLY A 340 44.68 7.57 2.02
N SER A 341 45.88 7.09 2.37
CA SER A 341 47.02 7.01 1.47
C SER A 341 47.10 5.73 0.63
N GLY A 342 47.16 5.90 -0.69
CA GLY A 342 48.14 5.22 -1.56
C GLY A 342 47.95 3.73 -1.89
N PHE A 343 47.58 3.45 -3.15
CA PHE A 343 48.13 2.30 -3.89
C PHE A 343 48.26 2.66 -5.38
N ARG A 344 49.42 2.38 -6.00
CA ARG A 344 49.66 2.61 -7.44
C ARG A 344 49.30 1.36 -8.26
N PRO A 345 48.86 1.50 -9.51
CA PRO A 345 48.80 0.38 -10.45
C PRO A 345 50.20 0.09 -11.02
N SER A 346 50.47 -1.16 -11.36
CA SER A 346 51.60 -1.56 -12.22
C SER A 346 51.19 -2.78 -13.03
N ALA A 347 51.65 -2.82 -14.28
CA ALA A 347 51.16 -3.73 -15.30
C ALA A 347 52.21 -4.79 -15.68
N CYS A 348 51.74 -5.71 -16.53
CA CYS A 348 52.51 -6.46 -17.52
C CYS A 348 53.24 -7.77 -17.14
N LEU A 349 53.08 -8.72 -18.08
CA LEU A 349 54.02 -9.76 -18.57
C LEU A 349 53.94 -11.23 -18.06
N SER A 350 53.39 -12.06 -18.96
CA SER A 350 53.94 -13.31 -19.54
C SER A 350 54.38 -14.50 -18.65
N GLY A 351 53.94 -15.71 -19.03
CA GLY A 351 54.65 -16.96 -18.69
C GLY A 351 53.83 -18.25 -18.73
N THR A 352 53.69 -18.89 -19.89
CA THR A 352 53.65 -20.37 -20.03
C THR A 352 55.10 -20.89 -20.07
N PRO A 353 55.44 -22.15 -19.70
CA PRO A 353 54.87 -23.37 -20.34
C PRO A 353 54.76 -24.64 -19.44
N ALA A 354 54.42 -25.78 -20.08
CA ALA A 354 54.75 -27.18 -19.71
C ALA A 354 54.02 -27.82 -18.49
N ASP A 355 53.73 -29.13 -18.42
CA ASP A 355 53.60 -30.18 -19.47
C ASP A 355 52.86 -31.42 -18.90
N GLY A 356 52.36 -32.30 -19.77
CA GLY A 356 51.85 -33.67 -19.46
C GLY A 356 50.51 -33.76 -18.69
N GLY A 357 49.61 -34.71 -18.97
CA GLY A 357 49.53 -35.74 -20.01
C GLY A 357 48.21 -36.53 -19.89
N SER A 358 47.79 -37.18 -20.98
CA SER A 358 47.12 -38.52 -21.10
C SER A 358 46.38 -39.11 -19.87
N GLU A 359 45.26 -39.83 -19.94
CA GLU A 359 44.55 -40.56 -21.02
C GLU A 359 43.03 -40.35 -20.82
N ASP A 360 42.14 -40.45 -21.81
CA ASP A 360 42.31 -40.72 -23.26
C ASP A 360 41.34 -39.79 -24.04
#